data_AF-A0A151EU58-F1
#
_entry.id   AF-A0A151EU58-F1
#
_cell.length_a   1.000
_cell.length_b   1.000
_cell.length_c   1.000
_cell.angle_alpha   90.00
_cell.angle_beta   90.00
_cell.angle_gamma   90.00
#
_symmetry.space_group_name_H-M   'P 1'
#
loop_
_entity.id
_entity.type
_entity.pdbx_description
1 polymer ?
#
loop_
_entity_poly.entity_id
_entity_poly.type
_entity_poly.pdbx_seq_one_letter_code
_entity_poly.pdbx_strand_id
1 'polypeptide(L)'
;MEDIRIILAGTWIALMLTYLLGDVMRIFAGDFTAGQIGNMQISQGMLLFMAIIMLFPIVMLLLSLTLTYPLIRWLSIVIAIFLFIFNIIGLPGYPGLYDKFLIVVGLVFNVMTVWYAWSWT
;
A
#
# COMPACT_ATOMS: atom_id res chain seq x y z
N MET A 1 20.78 9.98 8.45
CA MET A 1 19.54 9.79 9.25
C MET A 1 18.32 10.44 8.60
N GLU A 2 18.44 11.66 8.09
CA GLU A 2 17.35 12.29 7.32
C GLU A 2 17.15 11.64 5.95
N ASP A 3 18.22 11.26 5.27
CA ASP A 3 18.12 10.59 3.96
C ASP A 3 17.26 9.31 4.00
N ILE A 4 17.45 8.45 5.01
CA ILE A 4 16.65 7.22 5.16
C ILE A 4 15.18 7.55 5.41
N ARG A 5 14.88 8.60 6.17
CA ARG A 5 13.51 9.05 6.43
C ARG A 5 12.83 9.53 5.15
N ILE A 6 13.56 10.26 4.31
CA ILE A 6 13.07 10.70 3.00
C ILE A 6 12.89 9.50 2.06
N ILE A 7 13.79 8.52 2.09
CA ILE A 7 13.64 7.28 1.30
C ILE A 7 12.40 6.51 1.73
N LEU A 8 12.17 6.32 3.04
CA LEU A 8 10.96 5.65 3.55
C LEU A 8 9.69 6.42 3.18
N ALA A 9 9.69 7.75 3.32
CA ALA A 9 8.60 8.60 2.83
C ALA A 9 8.33 8.37 1.34
N GLY A 10 9.39 8.31 0.53
CA GLY A 10 9.31 8.02 -0.91
C GLY A 10 8.72 6.65 -1.22
N THR A 11 9.08 5.60 -0.48
CA THR A 11 8.52 4.25 -0.71
C THR A 11 7.03 4.20 -0.37
N TRP A 12 6.59 4.91 0.68
CA TRP A 12 5.17 5.02 1.02
C TRP A 12 4.35 5.78 -0.03
N ILE A 13 4.90 6.87 -0.58
CA ILE A 13 4.29 7.60 -1.71
C ILE A 13 4.17 6.69 -2.92
N ALA A 14 5.26 6.01 -3.29
CA ALA A 14 5.28 5.11 -4.44
C ALA A 14 4.23 3.98 -4.29
N LEU A 15 4.09 3.43 -3.08
CA LEU A 15 3.08 2.42 -2.78
C LEU A 15 1.65 2.98 -2.94
N MET A 16 1.33 4.15 -2.38
CA MET A 16 0.02 4.78 -2.57
C MET A 16 -0.31 5.02 -4.04
N LEU A 17 0.63 5.62 -4.77
CA LEU A 17 0.41 5.96 -6.17
C LEU A 17 0.21 4.70 -7.02
N THR A 18 0.85 3.59 -6.66
CA THR A 18 0.64 2.30 -7.33
C THR A 18 -0.76 1.74 -7.08
N TYR A 19 -1.28 1.83 -5.85
CA TYR A 19 -2.65 1.44 -5.57
C TYR A 19 -3.66 2.29 -6.34
N LEU A 20 -3.49 3.62 -6.29
CA LEU A 20 -4.37 4.55 -7.01
C LEU A 20 -4.31 4.34 -8.53
N LEU A 21 -3.13 4.04 -9.08
CA LEU A 21 -2.99 3.71 -10.49
C LEU A 21 -3.78 2.44 -10.83
N GLY A 22 -3.76 1.42 -9.96
CA GLY A 22 -4.58 0.22 -10.12
C GLY A 22 -6.08 0.55 -10.18
N ASP A 23 -6.56 1.39 -9.26
CA ASP A 23 -7.97 1.84 -9.25
C ASP A 23 -8.34 2.58 -10.54
N VAL A 24 -7.47 3.50 -11.00
CA VAL A 24 -7.66 4.24 -12.26
C VAL A 24 -7.71 3.28 -13.46
N MET A 25 -6.79 2.30 -13.52
CA MET A 25 -6.76 1.32 -14.60
C MET A 25 -8.03 0.45 -14.63
N ARG A 26 -8.57 0.04 -13.47
CA ARG A 26 -9.83 -0.71 -13.40
C ARG A 26 -11.01 0.08 -13.96
N ILE A 27 -11.06 1.38 -13.68
CA ILE A 27 -12.10 2.27 -14.21
C ILE A 27 -12.01 2.31 -15.74
N PHE A 28 -10.81 2.48 -16.31
CA PHE A 28 -10.62 2.53 -17.77
C PHE A 28 -10.82 1.19 -18.46
N ALA A 29 -10.49 0.07 -17.80
CA ALA A 29 -10.71 -1.27 -18.33
C ALA A 29 -12.19 -1.69 -18.34
N GLY A 30 -13.03 -1.01 -17.54
CA GLY A 30 -14.42 -1.41 -17.33
C GLY A 30 -14.57 -2.58 -16.35
N ASP A 31 -13.52 -2.94 -15.64
CA ASP A 31 -13.49 -4.02 -14.64
C ASP A 31 -14.09 -3.58 -13.28
N PHE A 32 -14.99 -2.60 -13.31
CA PHE A 32 -15.59 -1.99 -12.12
C PHE A 32 -17.09 -1.77 -12.33
N THR A 33 -17.87 -2.17 -11.33
CA THR A 33 -19.29 -1.83 -11.22
C THR A 33 -19.48 -0.94 -10.00
N ALA A 34 -20.08 0.25 -10.21
CA ALA A 34 -20.27 1.21 -9.13
C ALA A 34 -21.06 0.61 -7.94
N GLY A 35 -20.46 0.67 -6.76
CA GLY A 35 -21.06 0.14 -5.54
C GLY A 35 -20.98 -1.38 -5.40
N GLN A 36 -20.18 -2.08 -6.22
CA GLN A 36 -19.98 -3.52 -6.12
C GLN A 36 -18.51 -3.91 -6.15
N ILE A 37 -18.18 -5.02 -5.49
CA ILE A 37 -16.89 -5.72 -5.63
C ILE A 37 -17.20 -7.16 -6.01
N GLY A 38 -16.82 -7.53 -7.23
CA GLY A 38 -17.33 -8.74 -7.86
C GLY A 38 -18.86 -8.70 -7.90
N ASN A 39 -19.50 -9.72 -7.34
CA ASN A 39 -20.97 -9.83 -7.29
C ASN A 39 -21.58 -9.34 -5.95
N MET A 40 -20.77 -8.74 -5.06
CA MET A 40 -21.24 -8.28 -3.75
C MET A 40 -21.45 -6.77 -3.74
N GLN A 41 -22.56 -6.32 -3.15
CA GLN A 41 -22.80 -4.90 -2.93
C GLN A 41 -21.92 -4.38 -1.78
N ILE A 42 -21.25 -3.26 -2.03
CA ILE A 42 -20.34 -2.67 -1.05
C ILE A 42 -21.17 -2.10 0.10
N SER A 43 -20.86 -2.53 1.33
CA SER A 43 -21.44 -1.95 2.54
C SER A 43 -20.63 -0.75 3.03
N GLN A 44 -21.24 0.09 3.88
CA GLN A 44 -20.55 1.20 4.55
C GLN A 44 -19.34 0.70 5.37
N GLY A 45 -19.47 -0.46 6.01
CA GLY A 45 -18.36 -1.06 6.76
C GLY A 45 -17.18 -1.49 5.87
N MET A 46 -17.46 -1.99 4.66
CA MET A 46 -16.42 -2.33 3.68
C MET A 46 -15.68 -1.08 3.19
N LEU A 47 -16.40 0.00 2.89
CA LEU A 47 -15.80 1.28 2.51
C LEU A 47 -14.90 1.83 3.61
N LEU A 48 -15.37 1.81 4.86
CA LEU A 48 -14.58 2.26 6.00
C LEU A 48 -13.31 1.40 6.16
N PHE A 49 -13.42 0.08 6.03
CA PHE A 49 -12.29 -0.82 6.10
C PHE A 49 -11.25 -0.51 5.01
N MET A 50 -11.68 -0.34 3.75
CA MET A 50 -10.78 0.02 2.65
C MET A 50 -10.12 1.38 2.88
N ALA A 51 -10.88 2.36 3.35
CA ALA A 51 -10.35 3.68 3.66
C ALA A 51 -9.25 3.61 4.73
N ILE A 52 -9.45 2.82 5.79
CA ILE A 52 -8.44 2.62 6.85
C ILE A 52 -7.18 1.96 6.28
N ILE A 53 -7.31 0.91 5.48
CA ILE A 53 -6.16 0.21 4.87
C ILE A 53 -5.37 1.15 3.96
N MET A 54 -6.07 1.90 3.10
CA MET A 54 -5.47 2.84 2.15
C MET A 54 -4.88 4.08 2.83
N LEU A 55 -5.26 4.35 4.08
CA LEU A 55 -4.70 5.45 4.85
C LEU A 55 -3.29 5.13 5.39
N PHE A 56 -2.93 3.85 5.56
CA PHE A 56 -1.63 3.47 6.13
C PHE A 56 -0.45 4.10 5.41
N PRO A 57 -0.29 4.00 4.07
CA PRO A 57 0.88 4.56 3.43
C PRO A 57 0.90 6.11 3.47
N ILE A 58 -0.26 6.77 3.48
CA ILE A 58 -0.35 8.24 3.67
C ILE A 58 0.13 8.65 5.07
N VAL A 59 -0.32 7.95 6.11
CA VAL A 59 0.10 8.22 7.48
C VAL A 59 1.58 7.91 7.64
N MET A 60 2.04 6.78 7.12
CA MET A 60 3.43 6.37 7.21
C MET A 60 4.39 7.30 6.46
N LEU A 61 3.96 7.93 5.37
CA LEU A 61 4.68 9.04 4.74
C LEU A 61 4.95 10.16 5.75
N LEU A 62 3.90 10.66 6.41
CA LEU A 62 4.05 11.75 7.40
C LEU A 62 4.89 11.32 8.60
N LEU A 63 4.64 10.11 9.12
CA LEU A 63 5.39 9.57 10.25
C LEU A 63 6.87 9.35 9.90
N SER A 64 7.20 8.99 8.66
CA SER A 64 8.58 8.86 8.21
C SER A 64 9.37 10.16 8.34
N LEU A 65 8.70 11.30 8.14
CA LEU A 65 9.32 12.63 8.20
C LEU A 65 9.29 13.27 9.60
N THR A 66 8.43 12.79 10.50
CA THR A 66 8.16 13.43 11.80
C THR A 66 8.59 12.61 13.00
N LEU A 67 8.51 11.28 12.94
CA LEU A 67 8.92 10.40 14.04
C LEU A 67 10.43 10.14 14.03
N THR A 68 10.99 9.98 15.22
CA THR A 68 12.41 9.72 15.43
C THR A 68 12.71 8.23 15.49
N TYR A 69 13.97 7.89 15.23
CA TYR A 69 14.50 6.55 15.49
C TYR A 69 14.46 6.23 17.00
N PRO A 70 14.16 4.98 17.41
CA PRO A 70 13.92 3.79 16.59
C PRO A 70 12.44 3.53 16.25
N LEU A 71 11.51 4.36 16.71
CA LEU A 71 10.07 4.08 16.58
C LEU A 71 9.63 3.95 15.12
N ILE A 72 10.05 4.89 14.27
CA ILE A 72 9.69 4.87 12.85
C ILE A 72 10.22 3.64 12.11
N ARG A 73 11.36 3.08 12.52
CA ARG A 73 11.91 1.86 11.95
C ARG A 73 10.96 0.69 12.16
N TRP A 74 10.53 0.45 13.39
CA TRP A 74 9.65 -0.67 13.72
C TRP A 74 8.26 -0.51 13.13
N LEU A 75 7.68 0.70 13.18
CA LEU A 75 6.40 0.99 12.52
C LEU A 75 6.48 0.70 11.02
N SER A 76 7.55 1.13 10.35
CA SER A 76 7.70 0.91 8.91
C SER A 76 7.76 -0.58 8.55
N ILE A 77 8.50 -1.37 9.33
CA ILE A 77 8.61 -2.82 9.13
C ILE A 77 7.25 -3.51 9.33
N VAL A 78 6.60 -3.25 10.47
CA VAL A 78 5.34 -3.92 10.83
C VAL A 78 4.24 -3.61 9.81
N ILE A 79 4.07 -2.33 9.45
CA ILE A 79 3.04 -1.92 8.50
C ILE A 79 3.34 -2.42 7.09
N ALA A 80 4.61 -2.42 6.66
CA ALA A 80 4.97 -2.94 5.34
C ALA A 80 4.74 -4.45 5.23
N ILE A 81 5.07 -5.23 6.27
CA ILE A 81 4.79 -6.66 6.31
C ILE A 81 3.28 -6.93 6.28
N PHE A 82 2.51 -6.17 7.08
CA PHE A 82 1.05 -6.28 7.09
C PHE A 82 0.45 -6.04 5.70
N LEU A 83 0.82 -4.93 5.03
CA LEU A 83 0.34 -4.60 3.70
C LEU A 83 0.83 -5.59 2.64
N PHE A 84 2.05 -6.11 2.76
CA PHE A 84 2.58 -7.13 1.88
C PHE A 84 1.73 -8.40 1.93
N ILE A 85 1.44 -8.91 3.14
CA ILE A 85 0.60 -10.09 3.34
C ILE A 85 -0.82 -9.83 2.83
N PHE A 86 -1.40 -8.67 3.15
CA PHE A 86 -2.73 -8.27 2.69
C PHE A 86 -2.83 -8.31 1.16
N ASN A 87 -1.85 -7.75 0.45
CA ASN A 87 -1.82 -7.75 -1.02
C ASN A 87 -1.63 -9.15 -1.61
N ILE A 88 -0.79 -10.00 -1.01
CA ILE A 88 -0.62 -11.38 -1.47
C ILE A 88 -1.92 -12.17 -1.35
N ILE A 89 -2.64 -12.02 -0.24
CA ILE A 89 -3.94 -12.68 -0.04
C ILE A 89 -4.98 -12.16 -1.04
N GLY A 90 -4.95 -10.86 -1.36
CA GLY A 90 -5.85 -10.25 -2.34
C GLY A 90 -5.53 -10.56 -3.80
N LEU A 91 -4.27 -10.83 -4.15
CA LEU A 91 -3.79 -11.00 -5.53
C LEU A 91 -4.59 -12.01 -6.38
N PRO A 92 -4.99 -13.20 -5.87
CA PRO A 92 -5.80 -14.16 -6.64
C PRO A 92 -7.18 -13.63 -7.04
N GLY A 93 -7.69 -12.61 -6.35
CA GLY A 93 -9.01 -12.02 -6.62
C GLY A 93 -9.07 -11.10 -7.83
N TYR A 94 -7.92 -10.71 -8.40
CA TYR A 94 -7.86 -9.77 -9.53
C TYR A 94 -7.76 -10.50 -10.89
N PRO A 95 -8.70 -10.28 -11.83
CA PRO A 95 -8.65 -10.93 -13.14
C PRO A 95 -7.64 -10.29 -14.09
N GLY A 96 -7.48 -8.96 -14.04
CA GLY A 96 -6.64 -8.19 -14.97
C GLY A 96 -5.13 -8.40 -14.79
N LEU A 97 -4.40 -8.54 -15.89
CA LEU A 97 -2.93 -8.63 -15.87
C LEU A 97 -2.27 -7.32 -15.37
N TYR A 98 -2.89 -6.18 -15.65
CA TYR A 98 -2.40 -4.88 -15.18
C TYR A 98 -2.46 -4.78 -13.65
N ASP A 99 -3.54 -5.26 -13.02
CA ASP A 99 -3.67 -5.30 -11.57
C ASP A 99 -2.61 -6.19 -10.94
N LYS A 100 -2.44 -7.41 -11.46
CA LYS A 100 -1.41 -8.33 -10.98
C LYS A 100 -0.01 -7.71 -11.07
N PHE A 101 0.30 -7.05 -12.18
CA PHE A 101 1.57 -6.35 -12.36
C PHE A 101 1.75 -5.25 -11.32
N LEU A 102 0.76 -4.36 -11.15
CA LEU A 102 0.84 -3.25 -10.20
C LEU A 102 0.91 -3.73 -8.75
N ILE A 103 0.19 -4.81 -8.40
CA ILE A 103 0.29 -5.42 -7.07
C ILE A 103 1.71 -5.96 -6.85
N VAL A 104 2.30 -6.67 -7.81
CA VAL A 104 3.69 -7.15 -7.70
C VAL A 104 4.67 -5.99 -7.51
N VAL A 105 4.51 -4.89 -8.25
CA VAL A 105 5.30 -3.67 -8.05
C VAL A 105 5.10 -3.09 -6.64
N GLY A 106 3.86 -3.05 -6.14
CA GLY A 106 3.55 -2.66 -4.76
C GLY A 106 4.22 -3.55 -3.71
N LEU A 107 4.29 -4.87 -3.96
CA LEU A 107 5.02 -5.81 -3.09
C LEU A 107 6.52 -5.48 -3.05
N VAL A 108 7.12 -5.10 -4.18
CA VAL A 108 8.52 -4.65 -4.23
C VAL A 108 8.73 -3.41 -3.35
N PHE A 109 7.82 -2.42 -3.38
CA PHE A 109 7.93 -1.26 -2.50
C PHE A 109 7.84 -1.62 -1.02
N ASN A 110 7.00 -2.58 -0.63
CA ASN A 110 6.97 -3.08 0.74
C ASN A 110 8.29 -3.74 1.14
N VAL A 111 8.88 -4.57 0.28
CA VAL A 111 10.21 -5.18 0.52
C VAL A 111 11.29 -4.12 0.66
N MET A 112 11.29 -3.10 -0.20
CA MET A 112 12.22 -1.97 -0.11
C MET A 112 12.06 -1.22 1.22
N THR A 113 10.83 -0.93 1.63
CA THR A 113 10.55 -0.29 2.93
C THR A 113 11.12 -1.10 4.09
N VAL A 114 10.90 -2.42 4.12
CA VAL A 114 11.45 -3.30 5.16
C VAL A 114 12.98 -3.30 5.12
N TRP A 115 13.58 -3.41 3.93
CA TRP A 115 15.04 -3.38 3.78
C TRP A 115 15.62 -2.09 4.34
N TYR A 116 15.17 -0.93 3.84
CA TYR A 116 15.73 0.37 4.26
C TYR A 116 15.55 0.61 5.75
N ALA A 117 14.38 0.25 6.30
CA ALA A 117 14.12 0.36 7.74
C ALA A 117 15.02 -0.59 8.55
N TRP A 118 15.25 -1.83 8.08
CA TRP A 118 16.10 -2.80 8.77
C TRP A 118 17.58 -2.43 8.74
N SER A 119 18.07 -1.90 7.60
CA SER A 119 19.44 -1.45 7.42
C SER A 119 19.75 -0.12 8.13
N TRP A 120 18.74 0.54 8.68
CA TRP A 120 18.92 1.80 9.41
C TRP A 120 19.53 1.55 10.79
N THR A 121 20.85 1.73 10.88
CA THR A 121 21.63 1.81 12.12
C THR A 121 21.82 3.24 12.60
#